data_AF-A0A0C2GC48-F1
#
_entry.id   AF-A0A0C2GC48-F1
#
_cell.length_a   1.000
_cell.length_b   1.000
_cell.length_c   1.000
_cell.angle_alpha   90.00
_cell.angle_beta   90.00
_cell.angle_gamma   90.00
#
_symmetry.space_group_name_H-M   'P 1'
#
loop_
_entity.id
_entity.type
_entity.pdbx_description
1 polymer ?
#
loop_
_entity_poly.entity_id
_entity_poly.type
_entity_poly.pdbx_seq_one_letter_code
_entity_poly.pdbx_strand_id
1 'polypeptide(L)'
;MTDDANTFWNGFKRAFPSSWAQKLLCLWHVQQAMKRNAKKELKNSDDLLEPFLIKVREICHARDKDTFVAKYTSLLKYLRVEVKKKQLHTWKSRGKIPR
;
A
#
# COMPACT_ATOMS: atom_id res chain seq x y z
N MET A 1 -19.12 2.80 6.69
CA MET A 1 -17.76 2.86 6.11
C MET A 1 -16.99 3.86 6.92
N THR A 2 -16.11 3.41 7.82
CA THR A 2 -15.38 4.31 8.73
C THR A 2 -13.95 4.44 8.27
N ASP A 3 -13.28 5.50 8.69
CA ASP A 3 -11.82 5.49 8.80
C ASP A 3 -11.38 4.36 9.74
N ASP A 4 -10.08 4.13 9.84
CA ASP A 4 -9.54 3.16 10.80
C ASP A 4 -9.56 3.73 12.24
N ALA A 5 -10.76 4.03 12.74
CA ALA A 5 -11.00 4.43 14.11
C ALA A 5 -11.44 3.22 14.93
N ASN A 6 -10.50 2.58 15.64
CA ASN A 6 -10.81 1.46 16.53
C ASN A 6 -11.82 1.83 17.63
N THR A 7 -11.84 3.10 18.04
CA THR A 7 -12.80 3.62 19.01
C THR A 7 -14.26 3.47 18.55
N PHE A 8 -14.54 3.76 17.28
CA PHE A 8 -15.88 3.59 16.71
C PHE A 8 -16.29 2.12 16.67
N TRP A 9 -15.40 1.24 16.16
CA TRP A 9 -15.70 -0.18 16.05
C TRP A 9 -15.92 -0.83 17.42
N ASN A 10 -15.08 -0.48 18.40
CA ASN A 10 -15.20 -0.97 19.77
C ASN A 10 -16.52 -0.48 20.41
N GLY A 11 -16.88 0.79 20.21
CA GLY A 11 -18.16 1.33 20.66
C GLY A 11 -19.35 0.62 20.02
N PHE A 12 -19.31 0.40 18.70
CA PHE A 12 -20.33 -0.33 17.95
C PHE A 12 -20.51 -1.75 18.50
N LYS A 13 -19.42 -2.51 18.72
CA LYS A 13 -19.49 -3.87 19.26
C LYS A 13 -19.97 -3.90 20.71
N ARG A 14 -19.72 -2.86 21.51
CA ARG A 14 -20.28 -2.74 22.87
C ARG A 14 -21.78 -2.48 22.85
N ALA A 15 -22.26 -1.61 21.96
CA ALA A 15 -23.69 -1.31 21.83
C ALA A 15 -24.47 -2.46 21.17
N PHE A 16 -23.85 -3.16 20.21
CA PHE A 16 -24.46 -4.23 19.42
C PHE A 16 -23.60 -5.50 19.43
N PRO A 17 -23.52 -6.22 20.57
CA PRO A 17 -22.61 -7.36 20.73
C PRO A 17 -22.97 -8.52 19.80
N SER A 18 -24.26 -8.78 19.59
CA SER A 18 -24.77 -9.84 18.70
C SER A 18 -24.78 -9.46 17.22
N SER A 19 -24.35 -8.25 16.84
CA SER A 19 -24.32 -7.84 15.43
C SER A 19 -23.30 -8.64 14.62
N TRP A 20 -23.75 -9.08 13.44
CA TRP A 20 -22.95 -9.77 12.42
C TRP A 20 -22.26 -8.80 11.45
N ALA A 21 -22.41 -7.50 11.66
CA ALA A 21 -21.71 -6.50 10.86
C ALA A 21 -20.19 -6.72 10.94
N GLN A 22 -19.50 -6.35 9.87
CA GLN A 22 -18.04 -6.44 9.77
C GLN A 22 -17.45 -5.05 9.62
N LYS A 23 -16.26 -4.86 10.20
CA LYS A 23 -15.47 -3.64 9.99
C LYS A 23 -14.88 -3.67 8.59
N LEU A 24 -15.42 -2.84 7.70
CA LEU A 24 -14.88 -2.64 6.35
C LEU A 24 -14.17 -1.30 6.27
N LEU A 25 -12.93 -1.33 5.78
CA LEU A 25 -12.16 -0.13 5.47
C LEU A 25 -12.70 0.52 4.20
N CYS A 26 -12.82 1.84 4.22
CA CYS A 26 -13.20 2.61 3.04
C CYS A 26 -12.11 2.54 1.97
N LEU A 27 -12.50 2.20 0.73
CA LEU A 27 -11.62 2.19 -0.44
C LEU A 27 -10.81 3.48 -0.58
N TRP A 28 -11.50 4.63 -0.46
CA TRP A 28 -10.87 5.93 -0.59
C TRP A 28 -9.84 6.18 0.51
N HIS A 29 -10.15 5.84 1.77
CA HIS A 29 -9.22 6.00 2.89
C HIS A 29 -7.98 5.11 2.74
N VAL A 30 -8.14 3.87 2.27
CA VAL A 30 -7.02 2.97 1.99
C VAL A 30 -6.12 3.56 0.91
N GLN A 31 -6.70 4.00 -0.22
CA GLN A 31 -5.92 4.61 -1.31
C GLN A 31 -5.22 5.91 -0.88
N GLN A 32 -5.90 6.74 -0.09
CA GLN A 32 -5.35 7.99 0.41
C GLN A 32 -4.22 7.75 1.42
N ALA A 33 -4.35 6.77 2.31
CA ALA A 33 -3.28 6.37 3.23
C ALA A 33 -2.04 5.86 2.47
N MET A 34 -2.23 4.97 1.50
CA MET A 34 -1.15 4.49 0.63
C MET A 34 -0.46 5.64 -0.11
N LYS A 35 -1.23 6.59 -0.66
CA LYS A 35 -0.69 7.77 -1.34
C LYS A 35 0.16 8.66 -0.43
N ARG A 36 -0.32 8.95 0.77
CA ARG A 36 0.41 9.77 1.76
C ARG A 36 1.72 9.11 2.17
N ASN A 37 1.68 7.80 2.47
CA ASN A 37 2.86 7.05 2.86
C ASN A 37 3.86 6.90 1.70
N ALA A 38 3.39 6.58 0.49
CA ALA A 38 4.26 6.48 -0.68
C ALA A 38 4.98 7.80 -0.98
N LYS A 39 4.30 8.95 -0.90
CA LYS A 39 4.95 10.26 -1.05
C LYS A 39 6.05 10.52 -0.01
N LYS A 40 5.90 9.97 1.19
CA LYS A 40 6.89 10.12 2.27
C LYS A 40 8.10 9.20 2.08
N GLU A 41 7.87 7.96 1.65
CA GLU A 41 8.92 6.94 1.52
C GLU A 41 9.64 6.99 0.16
N LEU A 42 8.93 7.36 -0.92
CA LEU A 42 9.47 7.47 -2.28
C LEU A 42 9.90 8.90 -2.62
N LYS A 43 10.41 9.66 -1.64
CA LYS A 43 10.93 11.01 -1.89
C LYS A 43 11.99 10.98 -3.00
N ASN A 44 11.89 11.90 -3.95
CA ASN A 44 12.78 12.00 -5.12
C ASN A 44 12.72 10.79 -6.08
N SER A 45 11.62 10.04 -6.05
CA SER A 45 11.36 8.88 -6.91
C SER A 45 10.02 9.01 -7.61
N ASP A 46 9.81 10.14 -8.29
CA ASP A 46 8.55 10.43 -9.00
C ASP A 46 8.24 9.38 -10.08
N ASP A 47 9.29 8.81 -10.68
CA ASP A 47 9.26 7.68 -11.61
C ASP A 47 8.66 6.40 -11.01
N LEU A 48 8.69 6.23 -9.68
CA LEU A 48 8.13 5.07 -8.99
C LEU A 48 6.78 5.37 -8.34
N LEU A 49 6.50 6.64 -8.02
CA LEU A 49 5.30 7.03 -7.30
C LEU A 49 4.04 6.78 -8.14
N GLU A 50 4.02 7.23 -9.39
CA GLU A 50 2.85 7.07 -10.25
C GLU A 50 2.55 5.59 -10.58
N PRO A 51 3.52 4.77 -11.02
CA PRO A 51 3.29 3.33 -11.21
C PRO A 51 2.81 2.60 -9.95
N PHE A 52 3.34 2.98 -8.78
CA PHE A 52 2.88 2.43 -7.50
C PHE A 52 1.40 2.75 -7.25
N LEU A 53 0.99 4.01 -7.42
CA LEU A 53 -0.39 4.44 -7.18
C LEU A 53 -1.39 3.79 -8.13
N ILE A 54 -1.02 3.61 -9.40
CA ILE A 54 -1.84 2.88 -10.39
C ILE A 54 -2.06 1.44 -9.93
N LYS A 55 -0.98 0.72 -9.58
CA LYS A 55 -1.06 -0.66 -9.09
C LYS A 55 -1.88 -0.79 -7.80
N VAL A 56 -1.71 0.12 -6.85
CA VAL A 56 -2.52 0.15 -5.61
C VAL A 56 -4.00 0.34 -5.94
N ARG A 57 -4.33 1.26 -6.85
CA ARG A 57 -5.71 1.46 -7.29
C ARG A 57 -6.30 0.18 -7.88
N GLU A 58 -5.58 -0.50 -8.76
CA GLU A 58 -6.02 -1.76 -9.36
C GLU A 58 -6.21 -2.89 -8.34
N ILE A 59 -5.31 -2.99 -7.36
CA ILE A 59 -5.39 -3.97 -6.28
C ILE A 59 -6.62 -3.72 -5.42
N CYS A 60 -6.87 -2.47 -5.02
CA CYS A 60 -8.01 -2.16 -4.15
C CYS A 60 -9.37 -2.33 -4.84
N HIS A 61 -9.42 -2.42 -6.18
CA HIS A 61 -10.64 -2.74 -6.93
C HIS A 61 -10.79 -4.24 -7.22
N ALA A 62 -9.84 -5.08 -6.82
CA ALA A 62 -9.98 -6.53 -6.95
C ALA A 62 -11.16 -7.01 -6.09
N ARG A 63 -12.07 -7.76 -6.70
CA ARG A 63 -13.29 -8.26 -6.04
C ARG A 63 -13.08 -9.61 -5.37
N ASP A 64 -12.14 -10.39 -5.87
CA ASP A 64 -11.79 -11.70 -5.35
C ASP A 64 -10.44 -11.65 -4.61
N LYS A 65 -10.37 -12.46 -3.55
CA LYS A 65 -9.21 -12.52 -2.65
C LYS A 65 -7.96 -12.99 -3.38
N ASP A 66 -8.08 -13.95 -4.28
CA ASP A 66 -6.92 -14.54 -4.96
C ASP A 66 -6.27 -13.56 -5.93
N THR A 67 -7.08 -12.83 -6.70
CA THR A 67 -6.60 -11.72 -7.55
C THR A 67 -6.00 -10.61 -6.71
N PHE A 68 -6.62 -10.24 -5.58
CA PHE A 68 -6.02 -9.26 -4.67
C PHE A 68 -4.62 -9.71 -4.22
N VAL A 69 -4.50 -10.95 -3.71
CA VAL A 69 -3.24 -11.50 -3.22
C VAL A 69 -2.19 -11.59 -4.33
N ALA A 70 -2.57 -12.05 -5.52
CA ALA A 70 -1.68 -12.16 -6.66
C ALA A 70 -1.15 -10.78 -7.10
N LYS A 71 -2.04 -9.79 -7.26
CA LYS A 71 -1.66 -8.42 -7.64
C LYS A 71 -0.83 -7.74 -6.57
N TYR A 72 -1.20 -7.89 -5.29
CA TYR A 72 -0.44 -7.33 -4.17
C TYR A 72 0.96 -7.94 -4.07
N THR A 73 1.08 -9.26 -4.25
CA THR A 73 2.37 -9.94 -4.30
C THR A 73 3.23 -9.46 -5.47
N SER A 74 2.61 -9.25 -6.64
CA SER A 74 3.28 -8.68 -7.82
C SER A 74 3.81 -7.27 -7.55
N LEU A 75 3.02 -6.41 -6.88
CA LEU A 75 3.47 -5.08 -6.46
C LEU A 75 4.68 -5.13 -5.52
N LEU A 76 4.68 -6.01 -4.53
CA LEU A 76 5.82 -6.17 -3.61
C LEU A 76 7.09 -6.63 -4.34
N LYS A 77 6.96 -7.58 -5.27
CA LYS A 77 8.08 -8.04 -6.12
C LYS A 77 8.62 -6.88 -6.98
N TYR A 78 7.74 -6.11 -7.61
CA TYR A 78 8.10 -4.93 -8.40
C TYR A 78 8.90 -3.93 -7.56
N LEU A 79 8.39 -3.54 -6.38
CA LEU A 79 9.07 -2.60 -5.50
C LEU A 79 10.46 -3.10 -5.07
N ARG A 80 10.58 -4.40 -4.75
CA ARG A 80 11.88 -5.00 -4.38
C ARG A 80 12.90 -4.90 -5.52
N VAL A 81 12.48 -5.07 -6.77
CA VAL A 81 13.37 -4.96 -7.94
C VAL A 81 13.78 -3.51 -8.17
N GLU A 82 12.82 -2.58 -8.16
CA GLU A 82 13.10 -1.17 -8.45
C GLU A 82 13.97 -0.50 -7.37
N VAL A 83 13.74 -0.83 -6.10
CA VAL A 83 14.61 -0.37 -4.99
C VAL A 83 16.05 -0.88 -5.17
N LYS A 84 16.24 -2.15 -5.55
CA LYS A 84 17.57 -2.70 -5.83
C LYS A 84 18.26 -1.98 -7.00
N LYS A 85 17.54 -1.71 -8.09
CA LYS A 85 18.09 -0.96 -9.24
C LYS A 85 18.56 0.43 -8.83
N LYS A 86 17.77 1.17 -8.05
CA LYS A 86 18.15 2.51 -7.56
C LYS A 86 19.34 2.48 -6.62
N GLN A 87 19.43 1.49 -5.72
CA GLN A 87 20.62 1.31 -4.91
C GLN A 87 21.85 1.03 -5.79
N LEU A 88 21.74 0.16 -6.79
CA LEU A 88 22.87 -0.12 -7.68
C LEU A 88 23.31 1.11 -8.49
N HIS A 89 22.36 1.91 -9.00
CA HIS A 89 22.68 3.16 -9.70
C HIS A 89 23.35 4.19 -8.79
N THR A 90 22.84 4.39 -7.58
CA THR A 90 23.44 5.33 -6.61
C THR A 90 24.84 4.91 -6.17
N TRP A 91 25.13 3.62 -6.08
CA TRP A 91 26.47 3.09 -5.81
C TRP A 91 27.42 3.32 -6.99
N LYS A 92 26.98 3.05 -8.22
CA LYS A 92 27.75 3.34 -9.45
C LYS A 92 28.08 4.82 -9.62
N SER A 93 27.10 5.72 -9.39
CA SER A 93 27.31 7.17 -9.47
C SER A 93 28.23 7.71 -8.37
N ARG A 94 28.41 6.98 -7.27
CA ARG A 94 29.29 7.37 -6.15
C ARG A 94 30.65 6.68 -6.15
N GLY A 95 30.97 5.90 -7.20
CA GLY A 95 32.26 5.20 -7.32
C GLY A 95 32.53 4.13 -6.25
N LYS A 96 31.52 3.76 -5.44
CA LYS A 96 31.62 2.69 -4.45
C LYS A 96 30.93 1.48 -5.07
N ILE A 97 31.69 0.51 -5.56
CA ILE A 97 31.17 -0.81 -5.94
C ILE A 97 31.55 -1.74 -4.78
N PRO A 98 30.61 -2.46 -4.13
CA PRO A 98 30.99 -3.47 -3.16
C PRO A 98 31.61 -4.65 -3.93
N ARG A 99 32.81 -5.06 -3.55
CA ARG A 99 33.46 -6.28 -4.07
C ARG A 99 32.71 -7.51 -3.61
#